data_AF-A0A524MP43-F1
#
_entry.id   AF-A0A524MP43-F1
#
_cell.length_a   1.000
_cell.length_b   1.000
_cell.length_c   1.000
_cell.angle_alpha   90.00
_cell.angle_beta   90.00
_cell.angle_gamma   90.00
#
_symmetry.space_group_name_H-M   'P 1'
#
loop_
_entity.id
_entity.type
_entity.pdbx_description
1 polymer ?
#
loop_
_entity_poly.entity_id
_entity_poly.type
_entity_poly.pdbx_seq_one_letter_code
_entity_poly.pdbx_strand_id
1 'polypeptide(L)'
;MLSRQIPRNHEGELEHLVVEPKRPSVGIGKKEIDQIERYALAVAKDERFRGINTEWHFWIISTDYDEYADIKLNAEGNKEGVLFRFTKNIDVTVLLKIWSQLLRENNHRVRFIRNKLNYNINSEQALQHLKKTYSEYIEGIRITE
;
A
#
# COMPACT_ATOMS: atom_id res chain seq x y z
N MET A 1 11.17 -9.80 2.70
CA MET A 1 10.02 -9.53 1.81
C MET A 1 8.75 -10.11 2.36
N LEU A 2 7.71 -9.29 2.42
CA LEU A 2 6.32 -9.68 2.65
C LEU A 2 5.60 -9.65 1.29
N SER A 3 4.69 -10.59 1.03
CA SER A 3 3.88 -10.55 -0.19
C SER A 3 2.41 -10.75 0.13
N ARG A 4 1.55 -10.13 -0.67
CA ARG A 4 0.09 -10.28 -0.58
C ARG A 4 -0.53 -10.16 -1.96
N GLN A 5 -1.46 -11.08 -2.25
CA GLN A 5 -2.36 -10.95 -3.39
C GLN A 5 -3.51 -10.01 -3.00
N ILE A 6 -3.81 -9.05 -3.85
CA ILE A 6 -4.87 -8.07 -3.70
C ILE A 6 -5.98 -8.44 -4.69
N PRO A 7 -7.21 -8.70 -4.21
CA PRO A 7 -8.32 -9.00 -5.10
C PRO A 7 -8.68 -7.75 -5.91
N ARG A 8 -8.88 -7.91 -7.21
CA ARG A 8 -9.38 -6.87 -8.13
C ARG A 8 -10.85 -7.12 -8.44
N ASN A 9 -11.49 -6.13 -9.05
CA ASN A 9 -12.92 -6.17 -9.36
C ASN A 9 -13.28 -7.18 -10.47
N HIS A 10 -12.32 -7.66 -11.25
CA HIS A 10 -12.53 -8.64 -12.33
C HIS A 10 -11.88 -9.99 -11.98
N GLU A 11 -12.57 -11.09 -12.25
CA GLU A 11 -12.15 -12.46 -11.91
C GLU A 11 -10.84 -12.93 -12.60
N GLY A 12 -10.36 -12.21 -13.61
CA GLY A 12 -9.10 -12.49 -14.33
C GLY A 12 -7.95 -11.54 -14.05
N GLU A 13 -8.14 -10.52 -13.20
CA GLU A 13 -7.10 -9.56 -12.83
C GLU A 13 -6.48 -9.95 -11.48
N LEU A 14 -5.17 -10.14 -11.48
CA LEU A 14 -4.41 -10.43 -10.26
C LEU A 14 -3.48 -9.28 -9.96
N GLU A 15 -3.57 -8.73 -8.75
CA GLU A 15 -2.60 -7.76 -8.25
C GLU A 15 -1.79 -8.38 -7.12
N HIS A 16 -0.47 -8.26 -7.20
CA HIS A 16 0.44 -8.73 -6.17
C HIS A 16 1.28 -7.58 -5.64
N LEU A 17 1.24 -7.38 -4.33
CA LEU A 17 2.10 -6.44 -3.63
C LEU A 17 3.20 -7.21 -2.90
N VAL A 18 4.45 -6.87 -3.19
CA VAL A 18 5.63 -7.36 -2.49
C VAL A 18 6.31 -6.18 -1.79
N VAL A 19 6.46 -6.26 -0.48
CA VAL A 19 7.07 -5.22 0.35
C VAL A 19 8.40 -5.70 0.92
N GLU A 20 9.45 -4.95 0.67
CA GLU A 20 10.78 -5.14 1.26
C GLU A 20 11.07 -3.97 2.22
N PRO A 21 10.74 -4.09 3.51
CA PRO A 21 11.09 -3.08 4.49
C PRO A 21 12.58 -3.16 4.83
N LYS A 22 13.22 -2.00 4.92
CA LYS A 22 14.58 -1.85 5.47
C LYS A 22 14.53 -1.35 6.90
N ARG A 23 15.61 -1.66 7.63
CA ARG A 23 15.79 -1.18 9.01
C ARG A 23 15.86 0.35 8.99
N PRO A 24 15.37 1.06 10.01
CA PRO A 24 15.38 2.53 10.06
C PRO A 24 16.76 3.18 9.91
N SER A 25 17.83 2.45 10.22
CA SER A 25 19.21 2.93 10.09
C SER A 25 19.81 2.72 8.69
N VAL A 26 19.06 2.16 7.74
CA VAL A 26 19.54 1.79 6.41
C VAL A 26 18.76 2.58 5.37
N GLY A 27 19.39 3.62 4.82
CA GLY A 27 18.86 4.34 3.67
C GLY A 27 18.79 3.46 2.43
N ILE A 28 17.89 3.79 1.50
CA ILE A 28 17.80 3.10 0.22
C ILE A 28 18.83 3.70 -0.73
N GLY A 29 19.80 2.89 -1.14
CA GLY A 29 20.77 3.24 -2.16
C GLY A 29 20.86 2.19 -3.26
N LYS A 30 21.94 2.25 -4.05
CA LYS A 30 22.14 1.37 -5.22
C LYS A 30 21.97 -0.11 -4.88
N LYS A 31 22.61 -0.58 -3.80
CA LYS A 31 22.57 -2.00 -3.39
C LYS A 31 21.15 -2.48 -3.11
N GLU A 32 20.38 -1.66 -2.41
CA GLU A 32 19.00 -1.94 -2.02
C GLU A 32 18.05 -1.92 -3.22
N ILE A 33 18.26 -0.96 -4.14
CA ILE A 33 17.54 -0.88 -5.42
C ILE A 33 17.84 -2.10 -6.30
N ASP A 34 19.12 -2.43 -6.50
CA ASP A 34 19.55 -3.59 -7.28
C ASP A 34 18.95 -4.90 -6.72
N GLN A 35 18.82 -5.00 -5.40
CA GLN A 35 18.22 -6.16 -4.75
C GLN A 35 16.74 -6.31 -5.12
N ILE A 36 15.93 -5.24 -4.99
CA ILE A 36 14.49 -5.33 -5.27
C ILE A 36 14.22 -5.49 -6.77
N GLU A 37 15.02 -4.87 -7.63
CA GLU A 37 14.93 -5.04 -9.09
C GLU A 37 15.24 -6.48 -9.51
N ARG A 38 16.24 -7.12 -8.90
CA ARG A 38 16.52 -8.54 -9.18
C ARG A 38 15.33 -9.44 -8.86
N TYR A 39 14.61 -9.17 -7.77
CA TYR A 39 13.40 -9.94 -7.45
C TYR A 39 12.26 -9.65 -8.41
N ALA A 40 12.03 -8.38 -8.76
CA ALA A 40 11.04 -7.98 -9.76
C ALA A 40 11.28 -8.65 -11.12
N LEU A 41 12.55 -8.67 -11.58
CA LEU A 41 12.94 -9.33 -12.82
C LEU A 41 12.82 -10.85 -12.76
N ALA A 42 13.08 -11.48 -11.61
CA ALA A 42 12.88 -12.91 -11.43
C ALA A 42 11.39 -13.29 -11.59
N VAL A 43 10.48 -12.50 -11.00
CA VAL A 43 9.04 -12.69 -11.16
C VAL A 43 8.58 -12.41 -12.58
N ALA A 44 9.09 -11.36 -13.22
CA ALA A 44 8.77 -11.04 -14.61
C ALA A 44 9.17 -12.14 -15.62
N LYS A 45 10.17 -12.96 -15.27
CA LYS A 45 10.65 -14.08 -16.12
C LYS A 45 9.93 -15.40 -15.85
N ASP A 46 9.20 -15.50 -14.73
CA ASP A 46 8.55 -16.72 -14.30
C ASP A 46 7.39 -17.09 -15.23
N GLU A 47 7.42 -18.33 -15.74
CA GLU A 47 6.50 -18.78 -16.79
C GLU A 47 5.08 -18.95 -16.27
N ARG A 48 4.90 -19.12 -14.96
CA ARG A 48 3.60 -19.32 -14.31
C ARG A 48 2.66 -18.12 -14.46
N PHE A 49 3.21 -16.94 -14.75
CA PHE A 49 2.45 -15.70 -14.91
C PHE A 49 2.34 -15.25 -16.37
N ARG A 50 2.84 -16.03 -17.33
CA ARG A 50 2.70 -15.71 -18.76
C ARG A 50 1.24 -15.90 -19.20
N GLY A 51 0.65 -14.87 -19.80
CA GLY A 51 -0.71 -14.93 -20.35
C GLY A 51 -1.82 -14.65 -19.34
N ILE A 52 -1.48 -14.31 -18.09
CA ILE A 52 -2.43 -13.85 -17.07
C ILE A 52 -2.28 -12.33 -16.96
N ASN A 53 -3.39 -11.59 -16.90
CA ASN A 53 -3.36 -10.16 -16.67
C ASN A 53 -3.00 -9.89 -15.19
N THR A 54 -1.69 -9.84 -14.90
CA THR A 54 -1.16 -9.71 -13.55
C THR A 54 -0.33 -8.45 -13.39
N GLU A 55 -0.68 -7.64 -12.39
CA GLU A 55 0.05 -6.45 -11.97
C GLU A 55 0.88 -6.77 -10.71
N TRP A 56 2.17 -6.48 -10.74
CA TRP A 56 3.08 -6.64 -9.62
C TRP A 56 3.61 -5.30 -9.15
N HIS A 57 3.40 -5.01 -7.87
CA HIS A 57 3.96 -3.86 -7.19
C HIS A 57 5.04 -4.31 -6.21
N PHE A 58 6.26 -3.85 -6.43
CA PHE A 58 7.38 -4.08 -5.54
C PHE A 58 7.69 -2.79 -4.79
N TRP A 59 7.47 -2.78 -3.48
CA TRP A 59 7.75 -1.61 -2.65
C TRP A 59 9.01 -1.87 -1.85
N ILE A 60 9.99 -0.98 -2.00
CA ILE A 60 11.08 -0.86 -1.03
C ILE A 60 10.77 0.30 -0.09
N ILE A 61 10.81 0.03 1.21
CA ILE A 61 10.41 1.01 2.22
C ILE A 61 11.55 1.24 3.21
N SER A 62 11.91 2.50 3.41
CA SER A 62 12.83 2.91 4.47
C SER A 62 12.48 4.29 5.04
N THR A 63 13.31 4.76 5.95
CA THR A 63 13.24 6.11 6.54
C THR A 63 13.87 7.18 5.66
N ASP A 64 14.86 6.81 4.84
CA ASP A 64 15.60 7.73 3.98
C ASP A 64 16.14 7.02 2.72
N TYR A 65 16.66 7.80 1.77
CA TYR A 65 17.30 7.33 0.54
C TYR A 65 18.51 8.21 0.18
N ASP A 66 19.47 7.66 -0.56
CA ASP A 66 20.70 8.38 -0.93
C ASP A 66 20.57 9.15 -2.25
N GLU A 67 21.62 9.90 -2.62
CA GLU A 67 21.67 10.67 -3.87
C GLU A 67 21.49 9.79 -5.12
N TYR A 68 21.98 8.54 -5.09
CA TYR A 68 21.80 7.61 -6.21
C TYR A 68 20.31 7.29 -6.41
N ALA A 69 19.59 7.01 -5.32
CA ALA A 69 18.16 6.79 -5.35
C ALA A 69 17.40 8.05 -5.79
N ASP A 70 17.80 9.23 -5.31
CA ASP A 70 17.19 10.51 -5.69
C ASP A 70 17.30 10.78 -7.20
N ILE A 71 18.50 10.61 -7.78
CA ILE A 71 18.72 10.76 -9.22
C ILE A 71 17.83 9.80 -10.01
N LYS A 72 17.69 8.55 -9.55
CA LYS A 72 16.82 7.56 -10.22
C LYS A 72 15.35 7.96 -10.16
N LEU A 73 14.90 8.50 -9.04
CA LEU A 73 13.51 8.94 -8.84
C LEU A 73 13.17 10.16 -9.69
N ASN A 74 14.12 11.08 -9.84
CA ASN A 74 13.94 12.33 -10.59
C ASN A 74 14.30 12.20 -12.09
N ALA A 75 14.74 11.03 -12.55
CA ALA A 75 14.98 10.79 -13.96
C ALA A 75 13.70 11.00 -14.80
N GLU A 76 13.83 11.66 -15.95
CA GLU A 76 12.69 12.00 -16.81
C GLU A 76 11.82 10.77 -17.13
N GLY A 77 10.52 10.88 -16.84
CA GLY A 77 9.52 9.84 -17.08
C GLY A 77 9.06 9.07 -15.83
N ASN A 78 9.75 9.19 -14.70
CA ASN A 78 9.32 8.57 -13.45
C ASN A 78 8.34 9.47 -12.69
N LYS A 79 7.11 8.98 -12.47
CA LYS A 79 6.10 9.63 -11.62
C LYS A 79 6.05 8.95 -10.25
N GLU A 80 5.82 9.72 -9.19
CA GLU A 80 5.34 9.23 -7.88
C GLU A 80 6.19 8.16 -7.16
N GLY A 81 7.52 8.25 -7.24
CA GLY A 81 8.40 7.34 -6.51
C GLY A 81 8.71 6.02 -7.24
N VAL A 82 8.38 5.93 -8.54
CA VAL A 82 8.70 4.76 -9.37
C VAL A 82 10.18 4.74 -9.71
N LEU A 83 10.86 3.64 -9.38
CA LEU A 83 12.27 3.40 -9.73
C LEU A 83 12.41 2.70 -11.08
N PHE A 84 11.44 1.85 -11.41
CA PHE A 84 11.46 1.01 -12.60
C PHE A 84 10.05 0.52 -12.95
N ARG A 85 9.73 0.44 -14.24
CA ARG A 85 8.50 -0.17 -14.75
C ARG A 85 8.79 -1.03 -15.99
N PHE A 86 8.14 -2.18 -16.07
CA PHE A 86 8.19 -3.07 -17.23
C PHE A 86 6.78 -3.57 -17.56
N THR A 87 6.37 -3.48 -18.83
CA THR A 87 4.97 -3.72 -19.24
C THR A 87 4.85 -4.55 -20.53
N LYS A 88 5.81 -5.43 -20.87
CA LYS A 88 5.69 -6.23 -22.10
C LYS A 88 4.70 -7.39 -21.98
N ASN A 89 4.89 -8.26 -20.98
CA ASN A 89 4.08 -9.49 -20.81
C ASN A 89 3.42 -9.58 -19.42
N ILE A 90 4.00 -8.90 -18.43
CA ILE A 90 3.55 -8.80 -17.05
C ILE A 90 3.80 -7.33 -16.70
N ASP A 91 2.85 -6.67 -16.04
CA ASP A 91 3.08 -5.31 -15.54
C ASP A 91 3.78 -5.40 -14.19
N VAL A 92 5.01 -4.91 -14.14
CA VAL A 92 5.81 -4.87 -12.92
C VAL A 92 6.25 -3.44 -12.68
N THR A 93 5.88 -2.90 -11.53
CA THR A 93 6.30 -1.57 -11.07
C THR A 93 7.06 -1.68 -9.76
N VAL A 94 8.28 -1.14 -9.71
CA VAL A 94 9.10 -1.01 -8.50
C VAL A 94 8.98 0.41 -7.98
N LEU A 95 8.58 0.57 -6.72
CA LEU A 95 8.41 1.86 -6.05
C LEU A 95 9.29 1.97 -4.81
N LEU A 96 9.84 3.16 -4.61
CA LEU A 96 10.45 3.58 -3.37
C LEU A 96 9.40 4.33 -2.54
N LYS A 97 9.26 3.96 -1.27
CA LYS A 97 8.41 4.68 -0.31
C LYS A 97 9.18 5.02 0.96
N ILE A 98 8.99 6.24 1.45
CA ILE A 98 9.50 6.65 2.76
C ILE A 98 8.40 6.48 3.82
N TRP A 99 8.76 5.92 4.97
CA TRP A 99 7.83 5.70 6.09
C TRP A 99 7.07 6.96 6.49
N SER A 100 7.75 8.10 6.58
CA SER A 100 7.11 9.37 6.97
C SER A 100 6.04 9.81 5.97
N GLN A 101 6.29 9.64 4.65
CA GLN A 101 5.32 9.94 3.59
C GLN A 101 4.13 8.97 3.67
N LEU A 102 4.41 7.67 3.74
CA LEU A 102 3.39 6.62 3.75
C LEU A 102 2.46 6.70 4.97
N LEU A 103 3.02 6.96 6.17
CA LEU A 103 2.24 7.17 7.38
C LEU A 103 1.38 8.43 7.28
N ARG A 104 1.95 9.53 6.77
CA ARG A 104 1.22 10.78 6.57
C ARG A 104 0.04 10.58 5.63
N GLU A 105 0.26 9.97 4.46
CA GLU A 105 -0.80 9.67 3.48
C GLU A 105 -1.92 8.80 4.06
N ASN A 106 -1.57 7.73 4.77
CA ASN A 106 -2.56 6.85 5.38
C ASN A 106 -3.34 7.54 6.51
N ASN A 107 -2.67 8.34 7.35
CA ASN A 107 -3.34 9.14 8.38
C ASN A 107 -4.32 10.13 7.76
N HIS A 108 -3.96 10.79 6.65
CA HIS A 108 -4.88 11.64 5.91
C HIS A 108 -6.08 10.88 5.35
N ARG A 109 -5.86 9.70 4.74
CA ARG A 109 -6.94 8.85 4.22
C ARG A 109 -7.91 8.40 5.32
N VAL A 110 -7.39 7.92 6.45
CA VAL A 110 -8.20 7.51 7.60
C VAL A 110 -8.99 8.69 8.15
N ARG A 111 -8.36 9.86 8.30
CA ARG A 111 -9.03 11.08 8.76
C ARG A 111 -10.14 11.51 7.80
N PHE A 112 -9.89 11.45 6.49
CA PHE A 112 -10.88 11.78 5.47
C PHE A 112 -12.10 10.86 5.55
N ILE A 113 -11.88 9.54 5.62
CA ILE A 113 -12.97 8.56 5.76
C ILE A 113 -13.74 8.81 7.05
N ARG A 114 -13.04 9.02 8.17
CA ARG A 114 -13.67 9.31 9.46
C ARG A 114 -14.52 10.59 9.40
N ASN A 115 -14.03 11.65 8.77
CA ASN A 115 -14.80 12.89 8.62
C ASN A 115 -16.06 12.69 7.78
N LYS A 116 -15.99 11.90 6.70
CA LYS A 116 -17.15 11.58 5.86
C LYS A 116 -18.16 10.68 6.59
N LEU A 117 -17.69 9.72 7.38
CA LEU A 117 -18.57 8.86 8.19
C LEU A 117 -19.21 9.63 9.34
N ASN A 118 -18.45 10.47 10.06
CA ASN A 118 -18.99 11.32 11.14
C ASN A 118 -19.95 12.40 10.62
N TYR A 119 -19.78 12.84 9.35
CA TYR A 119 -20.76 13.70 8.69
C TYR A 119 -22.06 12.95 8.37
N ASN A 120 -21.98 11.65 8.10
CA ASN A 120 -23.13 10.81 7.73
C ASN A 120 -23.83 10.16 8.94
N ILE A 121 -23.14 10.03 10.07
CA ILE A 121 -23.72 9.52 11.32
C ILE A 121 -24.27 10.72 12.09
N ASN A 122 -25.55 11.01 11.88
CA ASN A 122 -26.30 11.77 12.87
C ASN A 122 -26.30 10.91 14.15
N SER A 123 -25.64 11.38 15.21
CA SER A 123 -25.27 10.61 16.42
C SER A 123 -26.41 9.76 16.99
N GLU A 124 -27.64 10.22 16.80
CA GLU A 124 -28.89 9.59 17.21
C GLU A 124 -29.20 8.28 16.45
N GLN A 125 -28.90 8.20 15.15
CA GLN A 125 -29.13 6.99 14.33
C GLN A 125 -28.13 5.87 14.65
N ALA A 126 -26.85 6.22 14.91
CA ALA A 126 -25.88 5.23 15.34
C ALA A 126 -26.19 4.70 16.75
N LEU A 127 -26.65 5.56 17.67
CA LEU A 127 -27.11 5.14 18.99
C LEU A 127 -28.34 4.22 18.89
N GLN A 128 -29.29 4.52 18.02
CA GLN A 128 -30.45 3.65 17.78
C GLN A 128 -30.04 2.30 17.17
N HIS A 129 -29.11 2.29 16.21
CA HIS A 129 -28.60 1.06 15.60
C HIS A 129 -27.83 0.19 16.60
N LEU A 130 -26.99 0.80 17.45
CA LEU A 130 -26.27 0.12 18.52
C LEU A 130 -27.23 -0.46 19.56
N LYS A 131 -28.23 0.31 20.02
CA LYS A 131 -29.27 -0.19 20.94
C LYS A 131 -30.08 -1.34 20.35
N LYS A 132 -30.37 -1.32 19.05
CA LYS A 132 -31.16 -2.37 18.38
C LYS A 132 -30.35 -3.64 18.12
N THR A 133 -29.07 -3.51 17.76
CA THR A 133 -28.24 -4.64 17.31
C THR A 133 -27.51 -5.33 18.46
N TYR A 134 -27.20 -4.59 19.53
CA TYR A 134 -26.43 -5.09 20.68
C TYR A 134 -27.16 -4.87 22.00
N SER A 135 -28.50 -4.96 22.00
CA SER A 135 -29.33 -4.74 23.20
C SER A 135 -28.88 -5.56 24.41
N GLU A 136 -28.51 -6.83 24.18
CA GLU A 136 -28.04 -7.77 25.22
C GLU A 136 -26.77 -7.31 25.96
N TYR A 137 -25.96 -6.43 25.36
CA TYR A 137 -24.68 -5.98 25.93
C TYR A 137 -24.74 -4.54 26.48
N ILE A 138 -25.86 -3.82 26.28
CA ILE A 138 -25.96 -2.38 26.56
C ILE A 138 -26.98 -2.07 27.68
N GLU A 139 -27.82 -3.04 28.09
CA GLU A 139 -28.83 -2.85 29.15
C GLU A 139 -28.29 -2.38 30.52
N GLY A 140 -26.99 -2.51 30.79
CA GLY A 140 -26.37 -2.11 32.05
C GLY A 140 -25.64 -0.76 32.07
N ILE A 141 -25.48 -0.08 30.93
CA ILE A 141 -24.65 1.14 30.86
C ILE A 141 -25.52 2.37 31.17
N ARG A 142 -25.46 2.86 32.42
CA ARG A 142 -25.94 4.20 32.76
C ARG A 142 -24.93 5.23 32.26
N ILE A 143 -25.32 6.00 31.27
CA ILE A 143 -24.61 7.21 30.86
C ILE A 143 -24.92 8.25 31.95
N THR A 144 -23.95 8.55 32.80
CA THR A 144 -24.02 9.73 33.68
C THR A 144 -23.84 10.97 32.82
N GLU A 145 -24.74 11.95 32.98
CA GLU A 145 -24.70 13.27 32.35
C GLU A 145 -23.39 14.02 32.62
#